data_AF-D8RYB6-F1
#
_entry.id   AF-D8RYB6-F1
#
_cell.length_a   1.000
_cell.length_b   1.000
_cell.length_c   1.000
_cell.angle_alpha   90.00
_cell.angle_beta   90.00
_cell.angle_gamma   90.00
#
_symmetry.space_group_name_H-M   'P 1'
#
loop_
_entity.id
_entity.type
_entity.pdbx_description
1 polymer ?
#
loop_
_entity_poly.entity_id
_entity_poly.type
_entity_poly.pdbx_seq_one_letter_code
_entity_poly.pdbx_strand_id
1 'polypeptide(L)'
;MGLEDIDDPANGLMLFSPIEYCFDRLQLCFLVDPESSDGGRDQIVCRVLDPSIRDRLLVSVAESRGNWSGSDDPELAALTFAAIDGARLKFITNHRPLREALNFHARQARLHAISRGWIDESWDFRDFYTDRERWEKMRIWIDQKLTDVD
;
A
#
# COMPACT_ATOMS: atom_id res chain seq x y z
N MET A 1 8.10 -0.06 -19.67
CA MET A 1 7.70 -0.29 -18.26
C MET A 1 7.67 1.08 -17.62
N GLY A 2 6.64 1.44 -16.85
CA GLY A 2 6.51 2.80 -16.25
C GLY A 2 7.50 3.08 -15.12
N LEU A 3 8.75 2.66 -15.29
CA LEU A 3 9.86 2.76 -14.34
C LEU A 3 11.07 3.48 -14.98
N GLU A 4 10.88 4.11 -16.14
CA GLU A 4 11.90 4.90 -16.85
C GLU A 4 12.09 6.28 -16.22
N ASP A 5 11.08 6.76 -15.48
CA ASP A 5 11.10 8.00 -14.72
C ASP A 5 10.76 7.69 -13.27
N ILE A 6 11.69 7.93 -12.34
CA ILE A 6 11.50 7.68 -10.90
C ILE A 6 10.49 8.67 -10.29
N ASP A 7 10.36 9.85 -10.88
CA ASP A 7 9.44 10.90 -10.46
C ASP A 7 8.03 10.71 -11.07
N ASP A 8 7.80 9.64 -11.84
CA ASP A 8 6.46 9.32 -12.34
C ASP A 8 5.50 9.19 -11.14
N PRO A 9 4.42 9.98 -11.06
CA PRO A 9 3.43 9.86 -9.99
C PRO A 9 2.73 8.49 -9.94
N ALA A 10 2.89 7.65 -10.97
CA ALA A 10 2.52 6.23 -10.97
C ALA A 10 3.48 5.32 -10.18
N ASN A 11 4.64 5.82 -9.72
CA ASN A 11 5.56 5.09 -8.85
C ASN A 11 5.23 5.23 -7.37
N GLY A 12 4.45 6.25 -7.01
CA GLY A 12 4.17 6.60 -5.62
C GLY A 12 2.68 6.55 -5.28
N LEU A 13 2.39 6.18 -4.03
CA LEU A 13 1.10 6.46 -3.41
C LEU A 13 1.28 7.66 -2.48
N MET A 14 0.65 8.79 -2.80
CA MET A 14 0.53 9.87 -1.81
C MET A 14 -0.47 9.45 -0.74
N LEU A 15 0.03 9.17 0.45
CA LEU A 15 -0.75 8.68 1.58
C LEU A 15 -0.85 9.74 2.67
N PHE A 16 -1.95 9.71 3.40
CA PHE A 16 -2.03 10.42 4.66
C PHE A 16 -1.03 9.81 5.65
N SER A 17 -0.27 10.64 6.37
CA SER A 17 0.91 10.22 7.15
C SER A 17 0.68 9.02 8.11
N PRO A 18 -0.46 8.90 8.81
CA PRO A 18 -0.80 7.68 9.56
C PRO A 18 -0.83 6.39 8.75
N ILE A 19 -1.38 6.47 7.54
CA ILE A 19 -1.53 5.32 6.65
C ILE A 19 -0.16 4.95 6.10
N GLU A 20 0.63 5.93 5.66
CA GLU A 20 2.02 5.76 5.25
C GLU A 20 2.84 5.05 6.34
N TYR A 21 2.74 5.54 7.58
CA TYR A 21 3.46 4.95 8.71
C TYR A 21 3.13 3.47 8.93
N CYS A 22 1.85 3.10 8.90
CA CYS A 22 1.44 1.72 9.06
C CYS A 22 1.76 0.86 7.82
N PHE A 23 1.74 1.46 6.63
CA PHE A 23 2.14 0.82 5.38
C PHE A 23 3.64 0.44 5.38
N ASP A 24 4.52 1.36 5.79
CA ASP A 24 5.97 1.12 5.88
C ASP A 24 6.32 0.02 6.90
N ARG A 25 5.50 -0.10 7.94
CA ARG A 25 5.66 -1.10 9.01
C ARG A 25 4.99 -2.43 8.70
N LEU A 26 4.44 -2.60 7.50
CA LEU A 26 3.77 -3.83 7.08
C LEU A 26 2.55 -4.19 7.95
N GLN A 27 1.95 -3.20 8.61
CA GLN A 27 0.75 -3.38 9.45
C GLN A 27 -0.54 -3.32 8.64
N LEU A 28 -0.48 -2.71 7.45
CA LEU A 28 -1.52 -2.73 6.44
C LEU A 28 -0.88 -2.82 5.05
N CYS A 29 -1.67 -3.18 4.04
CA CYS A 29 -1.24 -3.17 2.65
C CYS A 29 -2.37 -2.73 1.72
N PHE A 30 -2.03 -2.50 0.45
CA PHE A 30 -3.00 -2.20 -0.60
C PHE A 30 -3.06 -3.37 -1.59
N LEU A 31 -4.28 -3.80 -1.88
CA LEU A 31 -4.56 -4.89 -2.81
C LEU A 31 -5.21 -4.33 -4.06
N VAL A 32 -4.82 -4.87 -5.22
CA VAL A 32 -5.53 -4.64 -6.47
C VAL A 32 -6.71 -5.61 -6.52
N ASP A 33 -7.93 -5.06 -6.58
CA ASP A 33 -9.18 -5.79 -6.79
C ASP A 33 -9.49 -5.84 -8.29
N PRO A 34 -9.30 -7.00 -8.94
CA PRO A 34 -9.49 -7.16 -10.38
C PRO A 34 -10.94 -7.41 -10.77
N GLU A 35 -11.82 -7.73 -9.82
CA GLU A 35 -13.24 -8.01 -10.09
C GLU A 35 -14.07 -6.73 -10.06
N SER A 36 -13.56 -5.72 -9.36
CA SER A 36 -14.14 -4.39 -9.34
C SER A 36 -13.37 -3.47 -10.29
N SER A 37 -13.96 -3.17 -11.45
CA SER A 37 -13.44 -2.15 -12.36
C SER A 37 -14.27 -0.86 -12.28
N ASP A 38 -13.62 0.29 -12.10
CA ASP A 38 -14.24 1.61 -12.30
C ASP A 38 -13.70 2.22 -13.58
N GLY A 39 -14.56 2.44 -14.57
CA GLY A 39 -14.15 2.95 -15.88
C GLY A 39 -13.09 2.07 -16.59
N GLY A 40 -13.11 0.75 -16.36
CA GLY A 40 -12.16 -0.20 -16.97
C GLY A 40 -10.79 -0.29 -16.29
N ARG A 41 -10.64 0.22 -15.06
CA ARG A 41 -9.40 0.12 -14.28
C ARG A 41 -9.63 -0.62 -12.97
N ASP A 42 -8.66 -1.45 -12.58
CA ASP A 42 -8.69 -2.19 -11.33
C ASP A 42 -8.82 -1.23 -10.13
N GLN A 43 -9.64 -1.61 -9.17
CA GLN A 43 -9.75 -0.88 -7.91
C GLN A 43 -8.59 -1.22 -6.98
N ILE A 44 -8.21 -0.28 -6.12
CA ILE A 44 -7.20 -0.51 -5.09
C ILE A 44 -7.89 -0.40 -3.74
N VAL A 45 -7.70 -1.41 -2.89
CA VAL A 45 -8.38 -1.57 -1.61
C VAL A 45 -7.35 -1.64 -0.49
N CYS A 46 -7.57 -0.90 0.60
CA CYS A 46 -6.77 -1.00 1.82
C CYS A 46 -7.14 -2.26 2.59
N ARG A 47 -6.16 -2.99 3.12
CA ARG A 47 -6.38 -4.08 4.07
C ARG A 47 -5.49 -3.92 5.29
N VAL A 48 -6.12 -3.93 6.47
CA VAL A 48 -5.41 -3.91 7.76
C VAL A 48 -5.05 -5.34 8.14
N LEU A 49 -3.76 -5.58 8.37
CA LEU A 49 -3.24 -6.90 8.70
C LEU A 49 -2.99 -7.03 10.21
N ASP A 50 -2.42 -6.00 10.84
CA ASP A 50 -2.16 -5.98 12.28
C ASP A 50 -3.46 -5.69 13.05
N PRO A 51 -4.02 -6.64 13.81
CA PRO A 51 -5.26 -6.43 14.55
C PRO A 51 -5.10 -5.36 15.64
N SER A 52 -3.89 -5.13 16.15
CA SER A 52 -3.64 -4.19 17.26
C SER A 52 -3.85 -2.72 16.89
N ILE A 53 -3.86 -2.39 15.59
CA ILE A 53 -4.06 -1.01 15.14
C ILE A 53 -5.51 -0.70 14.78
N ARG A 54 -6.40 -1.70 14.68
CA ARG A 54 -7.77 -1.55 14.14
C ARG A 54 -8.57 -0.44 14.82
N ASP A 55 -8.57 -0.41 16.15
CA ASP A 55 -9.37 0.55 16.92
C ASP A 55 -8.66 1.89 17.13
N ARG A 56 -7.43 2.04 16.63
CA ARG A 56 -6.69 3.30 16.74
C ARG A 56 -7.26 4.32 15.77
N LEU A 57 -7.38 5.55 16.24
CA LEU A 57 -7.69 6.71 15.41
C LEU A 57 -6.49 7.02 14.51
N LEU A 58 -6.74 7.34 13.24
CA LEU A 58 -5.69 7.74 12.30
C LEU A 58 -4.96 8.99 12.82
N VAL A 59 -5.71 9.98 13.30
CA VAL A 59 -5.15 11.22 13.85
C VAL A 59 -4.25 10.98 15.06
N SER A 60 -4.54 9.97 15.90
CA SER A 60 -3.68 9.65 17.06
C SER A 60 -2.26 9.24 16.63
N VAL A 61 -2.13 8.58 15.47
CA VAL A 61 -0.83 8.22 14.89
C VAL A 61 -0.14 9.47 14.34
N ALA A 62 -0.89 10.37 13.70
CA ALA A 62 -0.36 11.62 13.16
C ALA A 62 0.19 12.53 14.27
N GLU A 63 -0.56 12.68 15.37
CA GLU A 63 -0.19 13.44 16.57
C GLU A 63 1.08 12.88 17.22
N SER A 64 1.16 11.55 17.37
CA SER A 64 2.34 10.89 17.96
C SER A 64 3.63 11.13 17.16
N ARG A 65 3.50 11.55 15.89
CA ARG A 65 4.60 11.86 14.99
C ARG A 65 4.90 13.35 14.90
N GLY A 66 4.12 14.22 15.54
CA GLY A 66 4.23 15.67 15.38
C GLY A 66 3.81 16.17 14.00
N ASN A 67 3.13 15.33 13.20
CA ASN A 67 2.70 15.64 11.83
C ASN A 67 1.28 16.22 11.78
N TRP A 68 0.69 16.53 12.95
CA TRP A 68 -0.70 16.95 13.07
C TRP A 68 -0.86 17.92 14.23
N SER A 69 -1.48 19.06 13.94
CA SER A 69 -1.81 20.10 14.93
C SER A 69 -3.28 20.07 15.37
N GLY A 70 -4.00 18.98 15.04
CA GLY A 70 -5.46 18.89 15.11
C GLY A 70 -6.10 19.33 13.79
N SER A 71 -7.09 18.58 13.29
CA SER A 71 -7.98 19.06 12.24
C SER A 71 -9.25 19.61 12.84
N ASP A 72 -9.75 20.69 12.26
CA ASP A 72 -11.13 21.14 12.44
C ASP A 72 -12.15 20.21 11.73
N ASP A 73 -11.68 19.14 11.06
CA ASP A 73 -12.51 18.11 10.42
C ASP A 73 -12.89 17.00 11.44
N PRO A 74 -14.15 16.95 11.90
CA PRO A 74 -14.60 15.98 12.88
C PRO A 74 -14.70 14.55 12.31
N GLU A 75 -14.91 14.40 11.00
CA GLU A 75 -15.00 13.08 10.37
C GLU A 75 -13.62 12.41 10.33
N LEU A 76 -12.60 13.17 9.97
CA LEU A 76 -11.22 12.69 9.99
C LEU A 76 -10.73 12.40 11.42
N ALA A 77 -11.12 13.24 12.38
CA ALA A 77 -10.77 13.06 13.79
C ALA A 77 -11.37 11.77 14.40
N ALA A 78 -12.51 11.31 13.89
CA ALA A 78 -13.18 10.09 14.35
C ALA A 78 -12.76 8.82 13.56
N LEU A 79 -11.97 8.96 12.49
CA LEU A 79 -11.66 7.85 11.58
C LEU A 79 -10.66 6.87 12.18
N THR A 80 -11.00 5.58 12.20
CA THR A 80 -10.15 4.48 12.69
C THR A 80 -9.56 3.64 11.56
N PHE A 81 -8.53 2.84 11.86
CA PHE A 81 -7.99 1.87 10.89
C PHE A 81 -9.03 0.81 10.51
N ALA A 82 -9.89 0.40 11.44
CA ALA A 82 -10.99 -0.52 11.16
C ALA A 82 -11.98 0.05 10.13
N ALA A 83 -12.24 1.36 10.17
CA ALA A 83 -13.16 2.02 9.23
C ALA A 83 -12.61 2.09 7.80
N ILE A 84 -11.28 2.08 7.63
CA ILE A 84 -10.63 2.08 6.31
C ILE A 84 -10.26 0.67 5.82
N ASP A 85 -10.43 -0.36 6.64
CA ASP A 85 -10.16 -1.75 6.24
C ASP A 85 -11.21 -2.24 5.23
N GLY A 86 -10.77 -2.53 4.00
CA GLY A 86 -11.64 -2.81 2.86
C GLY A 86 -12.09 -1.56 2.10
N ALA A 87 -11.69 -0.36 2.51
CA ALA A 87 -12.03 0.87 1.79
C ALA A 87 -11.26 0.98 0.46
N ARG A 88 -11.95 1.49 -0.56
CA ARG A 88 -11.39 1.77 -1.89
C ARG A 88 -10.62 3.09 -1.89
N LEU A 89 -9.44 3.10 -2.48
CA LEU A 89 -8.64 4.30 -2.65
C LEU A 89 -9.26 5.16 -3.74
N LYS A 90 -9.53 6.42 -3.40
CA LYS A 90 -9.94 7.44 -4.36
C LYS A 90 -8.72 8.21 -4.82
N PHE A 91 -8.55 8.31 -6.13
CA PHE A 91 -7.45 9.05 -6.74
C PHE A 91 -7.97 10.33 -7.35
N ILE A 92 -7.28 11.44 -7.08
CA ILE A 92 -7.61 12.75 -7.64
C ILE A 92 -7.24 12.82 -9.13
N THR A 93 -6.18 12.11 -9.53
CA THR A 93 -5.70 12.06 -10.92
C THR A 93 -5.90 10.67 -11.52
N ASN A 94 -5.58 10.51 -12.80
CA ASN A 94 -5.59 9.21 -13.49
C ASN A 94 -4.29 8.40 -13.32
N HIS A 95 -3.29 8.96 -12.64
CA HIS A 95 -2.06 8.23 -12.31
C HIS A 95 -2.39 7.22 -11.20
N ARG A 96 -1.87 6.00 -11.34
CA ARG A 96 -2.11 4.89 -10.40
C ARG A 96 -0.77 4.24 -10.08
N PRO A 97 -0.55 3.78 -8.84
CA PRO A 97 0.61 2.97 -8.52
C PRO A 97 0.70 1.75 -9.44
N LEU A 98 1.92 1.36 -9.81
CA LEU A 98 2.17 0.12 -10.52
C LEU A 98 1.63 -1.09 -9.74
N ARG A 99 0.88 -1.96 -10.42
CA ARG A 99 0.25 -3.16 -9.83
C ARG A 99 1.28 -4.07 -9.19
N GLU A 100 2.42 -4.18 -9.85
CA GLU A 100 3.60 -4.92 -9.45
C GLU A 100 4.14 -4.37 -8.12
N ALA A 101 4.35 -3.06 -8.00
CA ALA A 101 4.85 -2.47 -6.76
C ALA A 101 3.90 -2.76 -5.58
N LEU A 102 2.60 -2.61 -5.78
CA LEU A 102 1.59 -2.93 -4.76
C LEU A 102 1.60 -4.40 -4.38
N ASN A 103 1.63 -5.30 -5.35
CA ASN A 103 1.67 -6.74 -5.10
C ASN A 103 2.93 -7.12 -4.30
N PHE A 104 4.08 -6.51 -4.60
CA PHE A 104 5.33 -6.84 -3.91
C PHE A 104 5.24 -6.46 -2.44
N HIS A 105 4.79 -5.24 -2.17
CA HIS A 105 4.56 -4.77 -0.81
C HIS A 105 3.55 -5.67 -0.10
N ALA A 106 2.40 -5.94 -0.71
CA ALA A 106 1.37 -6.79 -0.12
C ALA A 106 1.91 -8.20 0.21
N ARG A 107 2.82 -8.75 -0.61
CA ARG A 107 3.46 -10.05 -0.34
C ARG A 107 4.40 -9.96 0.86
N GLN A 108 5.22 -8.92 0.96
CA GLN A 108 6.07 -8.72 2.13
C GLN A 108 5.23 -8.50 3.40
N ALA A 109 4.16 -7.72 3.29
CA ALA A 109 3.26 -7.45 4.40
C ALA A 109 2.54 -8.71 4.87
N ARG A 110 2.08 -9.56 3.96
CA ARG A 110 1.51 -10.87 4.26
C ARG A 110 2.50 -11.78 4.97
N LEU A 111 3.72 -11.94 4.44
CA LEU A 111 4.76 -12.76 5.07
C LEU A 111 5.08 -12.27 6.48
N HIS A 112 5.16 -10.94 6.65
CA HIS A 112 5.35 -10.33 7.96
C HIS A 112 4.19 -10.66 8.90
N ALA A 113 2.95 -10.46 8.47
CA ALA A 113 1.76 -10.69 9.26
C ALA A 113 1.61 -12.16 9.68
N ILE A 114 1.90 -13.12 8.79
CA ILE A 114 1.96 -14.56 9.12
C ILE A 114 3.02 -14.80 10.20
N SER A 115 4.24 -14.26 10.03
CA SER A 115 5.33 -14.45 11.00
C SER A 115 5.01 -13.89 12.40
N ARG A 116 4.11 -12.90 12.46
CA ARG A 116 3.61 -12.28 13.70
C ARG A 116 2.35 -12.98 14.26
N GLY A 117 1.77 -13.92 13.53
CA GLY A 117 0.50 -14.57 13.90
C GLY A 117 -0.72 -13.65 13.79
N TRP A 118 -0.63 -12.58 12.99
CA TRP A 118 -1.74 -11.63 12.80
C TRP A 118 -2.81 -12.15 11.85
N ILE A 119 -2.40 -12.97 10.89
CA ILE A 119 -3.27 -13.63 9.89
C ILE A 119 -2.87 -15.09 9.74
N ASP A 120 -3.78 -15.90 9.22
CA ASP A 120 -3.54 -17.30 8.90
C ASP A 120 -2.76 -17.49 7.59
N GLU A 121 -2.01 -18.58 7.47
CA GLU A 121 -1.29 -18.93 6.23
C GLU A 121 -2.22 -19.19 5.05
N SER A 122 -3.48 -19.57 5.29
CA SER A 122 -4.50 -19.77 4.28
C SER A 122 -5.00 -18.45 3.69
N TRP A 123 -4.79 -17.33 4.36
CA TRP A 123 -5.16 -16.03 3.81
C TRP A 123 -4.22 -15.69 2.66
N ASP A 124 -4.76 -15.46 1.48
CA ASP A 124 -3.99 -15.00 0.32
C ASP A 124 -4.81 -14.07 -0.57
N PHE A 125 -4.14 -13.41 -1.50
CA PHE A 125 -4.72 -12.52 -2.50
C PHE A 125 -4.15 -12.85 -3.88
N ARG A 126 -4.84 -12.37 -4.92
CA ARG A 126 -4.46 -12.65 -6.30
C ARG A 126 -3.03 -12.19 -6.57
N ASP A 127 -2.23 -13.10 -7.12
CA ASP A 127 -0.89 -12.77 -7.57
C ASP A 127 -0.93 -12.15 -8.97
N PHE A 128 -0.40 -10.94 -9.10
CA PHE A 128 -0.21 -10.25 -10.38
C PHE A 128 1.22 -10.40 -10.92
N TYR A 129 2.04 -11.20 -10.23
CA TYR A 129 3.46 -11.41 -10.53
C TYR A 129 3.75 -12.81 -11.07
N THR A 130 2.75 -13.66 -11.28
CA THR A 130 2.92 -15.08 -11.67
C THR A 130 3.65 -15.31 -12.98
N ASP A 131 3.85 -14.28 -13.79
CA ASP A 131 4.51 -14.41 -15.09
C ASP A 131 6.05 -14.32 -15.03
N ARG A 132 6.66 -14.14 -13.84
CA ARG A 132 8.14 -14.02 -13.67
C ARG A 132 8.66 -14.59 -12.34
N GLU A 133 9.96 -14.90 -12.22
CA GLU A 133 10.54 -15.35 -10.94
C GLU A 133 10.85 -14.19 -9.96
N ARG A 134 10.90 -14.47 -8.65
CA ARG A 134 11.09 -13.46 -7.57
C ARG A 134 12.39 -12.66 -7.71
N TRP A 135 13.48 -13.30 -8.13
CA TRP A 135 14.79 -12.67 -8.26
C TRP A 135 14.89 -11.79 -9.51
N GLU A 136 14.24 -12.17 -10.61
CA GLU A 136 14.14 -11.36 -11.84
C GLU A 136 13.41 -10.04 -11.58
N LYS A 137 12.39 -10.08 -10.71
CA LYS A 137 11.66 -8.90 -10.27
C LYS A 137 12.52 -7.97 -9.43
N MET A 138 13.32 -8.51 -8.50
CA MET A 138 14.20 -7.70 -7.67
C MET A 138 15.37 -7.11 -8.49
N ARG A 139 15.80 -7.78 -9.57
CA ARG A 139 16.71 -7.19 -10.55
C ARG A 139 16.15 -5.94 -11.19
N ILE A 140 14.87 -5.90 -11.59
CA ILE A 140 14.28 -4.68 -12.18
C ILE A 140 14.38 -3.48 -11.22
N TRP A 141 14.28 -3.72 -9.91
CA TRP A 141 14.41 -2.69 -8.88
C TRP A 141 15.88 -2.30 -8.56
N ILE A 142 16.81 -3.25 -8.64
CA ILE A 142 18.23 -3.03 -8.30
C ILE A 142 19.04 -2.52 -9.52
N ASP A 143 18.71 -2.98 -10.72
CA ASP A 143 19.47 -2.79 -11.96
C ASP A 143 19.13 -1.46 -12.67
N GLN A 144 18.34 -0.58 -12.04
CA GLN A 144 18.07 0.78 -12.52
C GLN A 144 19.31 1.70 -12.55
N LYS A 145 20.50 1.21 -12.15
CA LYS A 145 21.76 1.98 -12.11
C LYS A 145 22.99 1.22 -12.63
N LEU A 146 22.95 0.64 -13.84
CA LEU A 146 24.17 0.20 -14.54
C LEU A 146 24.17 0.39 -16.08
N THR A 147 23.35 1.30 -16.61
CA THR A 147 23.53 1.79 -17.99
C THR A 147 23.53 3.30 -17.98
N ASP A 148 24.65 3.86 -17.52
CA ASP A 148 25.20 5.15 -17.97
C ASP A 148 26.65 5.21 -17.49
N VAL A 149 27.52 4.47 -18.18
CA VAL A 149 28.94 4.77 -18.28
C VAL A 149 29.36 4.43 -19.71
N ASP A 150 29.29 5.42 -20.59
CA ASP A 150 30.28 5.63 -21.65
C ASP A 150 31.00 6.95 -21.34
#